data_AF-A0A7D5NWW4-F1
#
_entry.id   AF-A0A7D5NWW4-F1
#
_cell.length_a   1.000
_cell.length_b   1.000
_cell.length_c   1.000
_cell.angle_alpha   90.00
_cell.angle_beta   90.00
_cell.angle_gamma   90.00
#
_symmetry.space_group_name_H-M   'P 1'
#
loop_
_entity.id
_entity.type
_entity.pdbx_description
1 polymer ?
#
loop_
_entity_poly.entity_id
_entity_poly.type
_entity_poly.pdbx_seq_one_letter_code
_entity_poly.pdbx_strand_id
1 'polypeptide(L)'
;MDGKSWKRAPRMDRKGKVDDLTEAGALLGAVGGIFMGASALVPWVAGGGNDLSVFEMIDESRAYLVTLVMQLLALICAMMSAILLRSSDWPRERKLPWAIPLVVLNVLMIVFLAVTLIMMESDFLGKDGFIYGAGPYLGIFGMMFSWVGALMFVLDARERTSLRPTSRSSIRMTHAPPSESAMGFGHLQCPLCGEEVPDDSPICPYCNAVLSDDAASAEDGLDEEDIERVR
;
A
#
# COMPACT_ATOMS: atom_id res chain seq x y z
N MET A 1 -8.81 -27.48 -42.55
CA MET A 1 -8.22 -27.30 -41.21
C MET A 1 -8.28 -25.81 -40.91
N ASP A 2 -9.34 -25.38 -40.24
CA ASP A 2 -9.63 -23.97 -40.03
C ASP A 2 -8.84 -23.45 -38.83
N GLY A 3 -7.83 -22.63 -39.14
CA GLY A 3 -7.00 -21.93 -38.15
C GLY A 3 -7.83 -20.91 -37.38
N LYS A 4 -8.35 -21.29 -36.22
CA LYS A 4 -8.98 -20.37 -35.28
C LYS A 4 -7.91 -19.41 -34.73
N SER A 5 -7.90 -18.21 -35.30
CA SER A 5 -7.18 -17.04 -34.79
C SER A 5 -7.69 -16.72 -33.38
N TRP A 6 -6.87 -17.02 -32.37
CA TRP A 6 -7.12 -16.60 -31.00
C TRP A 6 -6.96 -15.07 -30.92
N LYS A 7 -8.07 -14.34 -30.94
CA LYS A 7 -8.09 -12.92 -30.60
C LYS A 7 -7.58 -12.79 -29.16
N ARG A 8 -6.37 -12.25 -28.99
CA ARG A 8 -5.82 -11.92 -27.67
C ARG A 8 -6.86 -11.06 -26.94
N ALA A 9 -7.27 -11.52 -25.76
CA ALA A 9 -8.16 -10.76 -24.90
C ALA A 9 -7.58 -9.36 -24.69
N PRO A 10 -8.40 -8.30 -24.73
CA PRO A 10 -7.92 -6.94 -24.52
C PRO A 10 -7.19 -6.91 -23.18
N ARG A 11 -5.93 -6.46 -23.17
CA ARG A 11 -5.22 -6.12 -21.93
C ARG A 11 -6.06 -5.04 -21.27
N MET A 12 -6.87 -5.43 -20.29
CA MET A 12 -7.50 -4.45 -19.41
C MET A 12 -6.38 -3.65 -18.78
N ASP A 13 -6.45 -2.34 -18.98
CA ASP A 13 -5.41 -1.42 -18.55
C ASP A 13 -5.46 -1.35 -17.02
N ARG A 14 -4.67 -2.22 -16.38
CA ARG A 14 -4.60 -2.40 -14.92
C ARG A 14 -4.23 -1.10 -14.21
N LYS A 15 -3.76 -0.09 -14.96
CA LYS A 15 -3.41 1.24 -14.46
C LYS A 15 -4.63 2.01 -13.94
N GLY A 16 -5.78 1.95 -14.62
CA GLY A 16 -6.99 2.70 -14.21
C GLY A 16 -7.56 2.23 -12.86
N LYS A 17 -7.71 0.92 -12.68
CA LYS A 17 -8.35 0.33 -11.49
C LYS A 17 -7.63 0.64 -10.17
N VAL A 18 -6.35 0.97 -10.23
CA VAL A 18 -5.54 1.15 -9.02
C VAL A 18 -5.53 2.61 -8.58
N ASP A 19 -5.67 3.55 -9.51
CA ASP A 19 -5.81 4.96 -9.14
C ASP A 19 -7.18 5.22 -8.48
N ASP A 20 -8.21 4.43 -8.82
CA ASP A 20 -9.52 4.40 -8.15
C ASP A 20 -9.44 4.06 -6.65
N LEU A 21 -8.51 3.17 -6.24
CA LEU A 21 -8.41 2.71 -4.85
C LEU A 21 -7.79 3.80 -3.95
N THR A 22 -6.77 4.49 -4.45
CA THR A 22 -6.15 5.61 -3.73
C THR A 22 -7.15 6.76 -3.56
N GLU A 23 -7.91 7.07 -4.61
CA GLU A 23 -8.94 8.12 -4.58
C GLU A 23 -10.07 7.76 -3.61
N ALA A 24 -10.58 6.52 -3.66
CA ALA A 24 -11.58 6.04 -2.72
C ALA A 24 -11.07 6.09 -1.27
N GLY A 25 -9.83 5.67 -1.02
CA GLY A 25 -9.22 5.72 0.32
C GLY A 25 -9.10 7.15 0.85
N ALA A 26 -8.72 8.09 -0.01
CA ALA A 26 -8.61 9.51 0.33
C ALA A 26 -9.98 10.14 0.59
N LEU A 27 -10.98 9.80 -0.20
CA LEU A 27 -12.35 10.25 0.00
C LEU A 27 -12.92 9.73 1.33
N LEU A 28 -12.77 8.44 1.62
CA LEU A 28 -13.21 7.84 2.89
C LEU A 28 -12.47 8.46 4.08
N GLY A 29 -11.17 8.72 3.94
CA GLY A 29 -10.37 9.44 4.95
C GLY A 29 -10.92 10.85 5.24
N ALA A 30 -11.19 11.62 4.19
CA ALA A 30 -11.73 12.96 4.31
C ALA A 30 -13.13 12.97 4.95
N VAL A 31 -14.03 12.11 4.48
CA VAL A 31 -15.38 11.97 5.04
C VAL A 31 -15.30 11.54 6.50
N GLY A 32 -14.48 10.55 6.84
CA GLY A 32 -14.29 10.07 8.21
C GLY A 32 -13.83 11.17 9.16
N GLY A 33 -12.80 11.93 8.77
CA GLY A 33 -12.31 13.05 9.58
C GLY A 33 -13.32 14.19 9.72
N ILE A 34 -14.14 14.48 8.70
CA ILE A 34 -15.23 15.46 8.78
C ILE A 34 -16.32 15.00 9.75
N PHE A 35 -16.76 13.74 9.66
CA PHE A 35 -17.77 13.19 10.58
C PHE A 35 -17.27 13.25 12.03
N MET A 36 -16.02 12.88 12.25
CA MET A 36 -15.41 12.89 13.56
C MET A 36 -15.22 14.34 14.09
N GLY A 37 -14.87 15.29 13.24
CA GLY A 37 -14.82 16.71 13.61
C GLY A 37 -16.20 17.30 13.90
N ALA A 38 -17.21 16.96 13.10
CA ALA A 38 -18.60 17.39 13.30
C ALA A 38 -19.21 16.82 14.59
N SER A 39 -18.69 15.69 15.09
CA SER A 39 -19.13 15.12 16.36
C SER A 39 -18.95 16.07 17.55
N ALA A 40 -18.05 17.06 17.46
CA ALA A 40 -17.88 18.12 18.44
C ALA A 40 -19.16 18.94 18.72
N LEU A 41 -19.96 19.10 17.68
CA LEU A 41 -21.15 19.96 17.68
C LEU A 41 -22.41 19.21 18.09
N VAL A 42 -22.33 17.88 18.21
CA VAL A 42 -23.45 17.01 18.56
C VAL A 42 -23.36 16.66 20.05
N PRO A 43 -24.49 16.50 20.75
CA PRO A 43 -24.46 16.10 22.17
C PRO A 43 -23.70 14.78 22.38
N TRP A 44 -22.75 14.79 23.29
CA TRP A 44 -22.01 13.59 23.69
C TRP A 44 -22.66 12.86 24.85
N VAL A 45 -23.27 13.60 25.77
CA VAL A 45 -24.07 13.08 26.88
C VAL A 45 -25.47 13.68 26.76
N ALA A 46 -26.49 12.86 26.89
CA ALA A 46 -27.88 13.30 26.98
C ALA A 46 -28.45 12.80 28.30
N GLY A 47 -29.04 13.68 29.12
CA GLY A 47 -29.62 13.28 30.40
C GLY A 47 -29.97 14.44 31.31
N GLY A 48 -30.91 14.24 32.22
CA GLY A 48 -31.29 15.27 33.20
C GLY A 48 -31.87 16.56 32.61
N GLY A 49 -32.38 16.52 31.37
CA GLY A 49 -32.96 17.67 30.67
C GLY A 49 -31.94 18.57 29.95
N ASN A 50 -30.64 18.24 30.01
CA ASN A 50 -29.59 18.97 29.32
C ASN A 50 -28.83 18.03 28.37
N ASP A 51 -28.61 18.48 27.15
CA ASP A 51 -27.77 17.82 26.16
C ASP A 51 -26.39 18.48 26.18
N LEU A 52 -25.38 17.75 26.64
CA LEU A 52 -24.03 18.29 26.80
C LEU A 52 -23.19 18.02 25.56
N SER A 53 -22.81 19.09 24.88
CA SER A 53 -21.80 19.11 23.82
C SER A 53 -20.37 19.04 24.40
N VAL A 54 -19.37 18.79 23.54
CA VAL A 54 -17.96 18.71 23.99
C VAL A 54 -17.49 20.01 24.64
N PHE A 55 -17.96 21.16 24.17
CA PHE A 55 -17.59 22.44 24.73
C PHE A 55 -18.11 22.64 26.14
N GLU A 56 -19.34 22.19 26.42
CA GLU A 56 -19.92 22.24 27.77
C GLU A 56 -19.23 21.22 28.69
N MET A 57 -18.87 20.05 28.19
CA MET A 57 -18.09 19.07 28.96
C MET A 57 -16.70 19.61 29.36
N ILE A 58 -16.07 20.44 28.52
CA ILE A 58 -14.77 21.07 28.83
C ILE A 58 -14.89 22.11 29.94
N ASP A 59 -16.02 22.83 29.99
CA ASP A 59 -16.28 23.81 31.06
C ASP A 59 -16.43 23.11 32.41
N GLU A 60 -17.10 21.95 32.44
CA GLU A 60 -17.25 21.12 33.63
C GLU A 60 -15.91 20.48 34.07
N SER A 61 -15.12 19.98 33.11
CA SER A 61 -13.83 19.36 33.39
C SER A 61 -12.82 19.54 32.26
N ARG A 62 -11.65 20.12 32.62
CA ARG A 62 -10.51 20.27 31.71
C ARG A 62 -9.98 18.95 31.15
N ALA A 63 -10.34 17.82 31.77
CA ALA A 63 -9.95 16.50 31.31
C ALA A 63 -10.52 16.21 29.90
N TYR A 64 -11.67 16.80 29.54
CA TYR A 64 -12.29 16.69 28.21
C TYR A 64 -11.60 17.53 27.13
N LEU A 65 -10.52 18.27 27.44
CA LEU A 65 -9.65 18.84 26.41
C LEU A 65 -9.07 17.76 25.48
N VAL A 66 -8.93 16.53 25.98
CA VAL A 66 -8.52 15.37 25.17
C VAL A 66 -9.45 15.14 23.96
N THR A 67 -10.75 15.34 24.15
CA THR A 67 -11.77 15.16 23.10
C THR A 67 -11.67 16.25 22.03
N LEU A 68 -11.41 17.50 22.43
CA LEU A 68 -11.17 18.59 21.49
C LEU A 68 -9.88 18.37 20.69
N VAL A 69 -8.79 17.96 21.34
CA VAL A 69 -7.54 17.63 20.67
C VAL A 69 -7.76 16.51 19.64
N MET A 70 -8.50 15.46 20.01
CA MET A 70 -8.87 14.38 19.11
C MET A 70 -9.65 14.88 17.88
N GLN A 71 -10.62 15.80 18.05
CA GLN A 71 -11.39 16.38 16.94
C GLN A 71 -10.53 17.24 16.01
N LEU A 72 -9.60 18.03 16.57
CA LEU A 72 -8.65 18.80 15.77
C LEU A 72 -7.75 17.89 14.93
N LEU A 73 -7.28 16.77 15.52
CA LEU A 73 -6.50 15.77 14.80
C LEU A 73 -7.32 15.11 13.69
N ALA A 74 -8.61 14.88 13.90
CA ALA A 74 -9.51 14.38 12.86
C ALA A 74 -9.69 15.36 11.69
N LEU A 75 -9.80 16.66 11.98
CA LEU A 75 -9.84 17.70 10.94
C LEU A 75 -8.50 17.80 10.18
N ILE A 76 -7.37 17.68 10.88
CA ILE A 76 -6.05 17.60 10.24
C ILE A 76 -5.98 16.36 9.33
N CYS A 77 -6.49 15.21 9.79
CA CYS A 77 -6.58 13.99 8.99
C CYS A 77 -7.42 14.23 7.72
N ALA A 78 -8.59 14.85 7.86
CA ALA A 78 -9.47 15.19 6.73
C ALA A 78 -8.78 16.13 5.73
N MET A 79 -8.08 17.16 6.22
CA MET A 79 -7.31 18.07 5.37
C MET A 79 -6.19 17.35 4.63
N MET A 80 -5.44 16.48 5.31
CA MET A 80 -4.39 15.67 4.67
C MET A 80 -4.98 14.74 3.59
N SER A 81 -6.09 14.09 3.88
CA SER A 81 -6.81 13.26 2.91
C SER A 81 -7.31 14.07 1.71
N ALA A 82 -7.83 15.29 1.92
CA ALA A 82 -8.24 16.18 0.84
C ALA A 82 -7.05 16.68 -0.01
N ILE A 83 -5.89 16.94 0.61
CA ILE A 83 -4.65 17.24 -0.11
C ILE A 83 -4.23 16.04 -0.98
N LEU A 84 -4.37 14.82 -0.47
CA LEU A 84 -4.09 13.60 -1.23
C LEU A 84 -5.05 13.38 -2.40
N LEU A 85 -6.34 13.69 -2.23
CA LEU A 85 -7.31 13.70 -3.33
C LEU A 85 -6.89 14.69 -4.42
N ARG A 86 -6.55 15.92 -4.05
CA ARG A 86 -6.13 16.95 -5.01
C ARG A 86 -4.79 16.63 -5.67
N SER A 87 -3.97 15.81 -5.03
CA SER A 87 -2.68 15.34 -5.55
C SER A 87 -2.75 13.94 -6.17
N SER A 88 -3.93 13.55 -6.67
CA SER A 88 -4.11 12.31 -7.44
C SER A 88 -3.09 12.17 -8.58
N ASP A 89 -2.67 13.26 -9.20
CA ASP A 89 -1.70 13.26 -10.29
C ASP A 89 -0.22 13.18 -9.84
N TRP A 90 0.07 13.27 -8.54
CA TRP A 90 1.47 13.32 -8.09
C TRP A 90 2.22 12.02 -8.39
N PRO A 91 3.52 12.13 -8.74
CA PRO A 91 4.37 10.96 -8.93
C PRO A 91 4.42 10.14 -7.64
N ARG A 92 4.38 8.82 -7.80
CA ARG A 92 4.16 7.84 -6.73
C ARG A 92 5.17 7.96 -5.57
N GLU A 93 6.42 8.26 -5.90
CA GLU A 93 7.51 8.44 -4.95
C GLU A 93 7.22 9.56 -3.94
N ARG A 94 6.41 10.55 -4.33
CA ARG A 94 6.00 11.64 -3.44
C ARG A 94 4.82 11.29 -2.55
N LYS A 95 4.03 10.25 -2.86
CA LYS A 95 2.81 9.88 -2.10
C LYS A 95 3.10 8.97 -0.90
N LEU A 96 4.04 8.04 -1.04
CA LEU A 96 4.43 7.09 0.02
C LEU A 96 4.73 7.75 1.38
N PRO A 97 5.51 8.85 1.46
CA PRO A 97 5.80 9.47 2.76
C PRO A 97 4.56 10.07 3.47
N TRP A 98 3.44 10.26 2.76
CA TRP A 98 2.19 10.76 3.36
C TRP A 98 1.32 9.66 3.97
N ALA A 99 1.49 8.41 3.54
CA ALA A 99 0.74 7.28 4.10
C ALA A 99 1.10 7.03 5.57
N ILE A 100 2.38 7.15 5.93
CA ILE A 100 2.88 6.92 7.29
C ILE A 100 2.22 7.87 8.31
N PRO A 101 2.29 9.21 8.16
CA PRO A 101 1.66 10.12 9.12
C PRO A 101 0.15 9.95 9.19
N LEU A 102 -0.53 9.58 8.09
CA LEU A 102 -1.97 9.27 8.14
C LEU A 102 -2.28 8.07 9.04
N VAL A 103 -1.52 6.97 8.92
CA VAL A 103 -1.70 5.79 9.78
C VAL A 103 -1.40 6.13 11.23
N VAL A 104 -0.30 6.84 11.50
CA VAL A 104 0.08 7.25 12.86
C VAL A 104 -1.00 8.13 13.49
N LEU A 105 -1.51 9.11 12.74
CA LEU A 105 -2.58 9.99 13.19
C LEU A 105 -3.85 9.20 13.52
N ASN A 106 -4.21 8.23 12.68
CA ASN A 106 -5.35 7.35 12.90
C ASN A 106 -5.20 6.48 14.16
N VAL A 107 -4.03 5.89 14.41
CA VAL A 107 -3.77 5.11 15.64
C VAL A 107 -3.93 6.00 16.88
N LEU A 108 -3.37 7.21 16.82
CA LEU A 108 -3.42 8.16 17.93
C LEU A 108 -4.86 8.67 18.18
N MET A 109 -5.66 8.87 17.13
CA MET A 109 -7.09 9.17 17.25
C MET A 109 -7.87 8.04 17.93
N ILE A 110 -7.59 6.77 17.61
CA ILE A 110 -8.23 5.61 18.27
C ILE A 110 -7.94 5.62 19.78
N VAL A 111 -6.69 5.86 20.15
CA VAL A 111 -6.29 5.91 21.57
C VAL A 111 -7.03 7.03 22.29
N PHE A 112 -7.07 8.24 21.71
CA PHE A 112 -7.78 9.36 22.33
C PHE A 112 -9.30 9.16 22.41
N LEU A 113 -9.89 8.53 21.40
CA LEU A 113 -11.32 8.19 21.43
C LEU A 113 -11.60 7.19 22.57
N ALA A 114 -10.79 6.14 22.70
CA ALA A 114 -10.94 5.15 23.77
C ALA A 114 -10.80 5.80 25.16
N VAL A 115 -9.79 6.66 25.36
CA VAL A 115 -9.60 7.41 26.61
C VAL A 115 -10.82 8.29 26.92
N THR A 116 -11.34 9.01 25.92
CA THR A 116 -12.54 9.85 26.06
C THR A 116 -13.75 9.02 26.50
N LEU A 117 -13.99 7.86 25.87
CA LEU A 117 -15.11 7.00 26.21
C LEU A 117 -15.01 6.45 27.65
N ILE A 118 -13.81 6.03 28.07
CA ILE A 118 -13.57 5.54 29.43
C ILE A 118 -13.86 6.65 30.46
N MET A 119 -13.38 7.87 30.19
CA MET A 119 -13.62 9.02 31.09
C MET A 119 -15.10 9.39 31.16
N MET A 120 -15.80 9.34 30.03
CA MET A 120 -17.25 9.55 30.03
C MET A 120 -18.00 8.49 30.84
N GLU A 121 -17.60 7.23 30.70
CA GLU A 121 -18.20 6.13 31.45
C GLU A 121 -18.00 6.32 32.95
N SER A 122 -16.80 6.72 33.38
CA SER A 122 -16.52 6.97 34.80
C SER A 122 -17.28 8.17 35.38
N ASP A 123 -17.42 9.25 34.60
CA ASP A 123 -17.93 10.53 35.14
C ASP A 123 -19.45 10.67 35.06
N PHE A 124 -20.07 10.10 34.03
CA PHE A 124 -21.48 10.32 33.69
C PHE A 124 -22.34 9.05 33.81
N LEU A 125 -21.90 7.89 33.32
CA LEU A 125 -22.74 6.69 33.33
C LEU A 125 -22.90 6.04 34.71
N GLY A 126 -22.06 6.42 35.68
CA GLY A 126 -22.25 6.05 37.09
C GLY A 126 -23.34 6.85 37.82
N LYS A 127 -23.89 7.91 37.22
CA LYS A 127 -24.92 8.77 37.83
C LYS A 127 -26.26 8.53 37.13
N ASP A 128 -27.28 8.17 37.92
CA ASP A 128 -28.61 7.82 37.41
C ASP A 128 -29.18 8.90 36.48
N GLY A 129 -29.48 8.53 35.22
CA GLY A 129 -30.20 9.38 34.27
C GLY A 129 -29.41 9.97 33.10
N PHE A 130 -28.12 9.68 32.98
CA PHE A 130 -27.32 10.04 31.81
C PHE A 130 -27.16 8.85 30.83
N ILE A 131 -27.34 9.13 29.55
CA ILE A 131 -27.12 8.20 28.44
C ILE A 131 -26.14 8.81 27.42
N TYR A 132 -25.50 7.96 26.63
CA TYR A 132 -24.67 8.41 25.52
C TYR A 132 -25.53 9.17 24.49
N GLY A 133 -25.10 10.38 24.15
CA GLY A 133 -25.64 11.16 23.05
C GLY A 133 -25.13 10.66 21.69
N ALA A 134 -25.52 11.34 20.61
CA ALA A 134 -25.13 10.97 19.25
C ALA A 134 -23.65 11.23 18.91
N GLY A 135 -22.98 12.12 19.66
CA GLY A 135 -21.58 12.51 19.46
C GLY A 135 -20.59 11.34 19.41
N PRO A 136 -20.49 10.50 20.46
CA PRO A 136 -19.62 9.34 20.51
C PRO A 136 -19.79 8.42 19.29
N TYR A 137 -21.03 8.14 18.89
CA TYR A 137 -21.32 7.27 17.76
C TYR A 137 -20.83 7.90 16.44
N LEU A 138 -21.05 9.19 16.24
CA LEU A 138 -20.54 9.90 15.06
C LEU A 138 -19.01 9.90 15.02
N GLY A 139 -18.36 10.04 16.19
CA GLY A 139 -16.91 9.90 16.35
C GLY A 139 -16.41 8.50 15.97
N ILE A 140 -17.08 7.44 16.44
CA ILE A 140 -16.75 6.05 16.10
C ILE A 140 -16.91 5.79 14.60
N PHE A 141 -18.03 6.20 13.99
CA PHE A 141 -18.23 6.02 12.54
C PHE A 141 -17.19 6.79 11.73
N GLY A 142 -16.91 8.05 12.12
CA GLY A 142 -15.86 8.85 11.49
C GLY A 142 -14.48 8.19 11.57
N MET A 143 -14.15 7.64 12.74
CA MET A 143 -12.91 6.89 12.96
C MET A 143 -12.84 5.62 12.09
N MET A 144 -13.94 4.87 11.95
CA MET A 144 -13.98 3.69 11.09
C MET A 144 -13.73 4.05 9.61
N PHE A 145 -14.41 5.07 9.09
CA PHE A 145 -14.19 5.53 7.72
C PHE A 145 -12.77 6.02 7.49
N SER A 146 -12.23 6.80 8.44
CA SER A 146 -10.85 7.28 8.39
C SER A 146 -9.84 6.13 8.39
N TRP A 147 -10.05 5.12 9.25
CA TRP A 147 -9.20 3.95 9.34
C TRP A 147 -9.22 3.10 8.05
N VAL A 148 -10.40 2.84 7.50
CA VAL A 148 -10.56 2.11 6.23
C VAL A 148 -9.86 2.87 5.10
N GLY A 149 -10.03 4.20 5.04
CA GLY A 149 -9.35 5.05 4.08
C GLY A 149 -7.82 4.96 4.18
N ALA A 150 -7.27 5.04 5.40
CA ALA A 150 -5.84 4.90 5.65
C ALA A 150 -5.32 3.50 5.28
N LEU A 151 -6.06 2.43 5.58
CA LEU A 151 -5.67 1.07 5.20
C LEU A 151 -5.65 0.88 3.67
N MET A 152 -6.61 1.44 2.94
CA MET A 152 -6.60 1.39 1.47
C MET A 152 -5.32 2.01 0.88
N PHE A 153 -4.85 3.13 1.44
CA PHE A 153 -3.56 3.72 1.05
C PHE A 153 -2.37 2.80 1.31
N VAL A 154 -2.33 2.14 2.47
CA VAL A 154 -1.25 1.22 2.83
C VAL A 154 -1.26 -0.01 1.92
N LEU A 155 -2.44 -0.54 1.62
CA LEU A 155 -2.60 -1.70 0.74
C LEU A 155 -2.17 -1.37 -0.70
N ASP A 156 -2.57 -0.21 -1.24
CA ASP A 156 -2.10 0.26 -2.55
C ASP A 156 -0.58 0.44 -2.58
N ALA A 157 -0.01 1.02 -1.53
CA ALA A 157 1.44 1.16 -1.40
C ALA A 157 2.17 -0.20 -1.36
N ARG A 158 1.59 -1.22 -0.71
CA ARG A 158 2.19 -2.56 -0.56
C ARG A 158 2.07 -3.42 -1.80
N GLU A 159 0.90 -3.45 -2.45
CA GLU A 159 0.71 -4.26 -3.66
C GLU A 159 1.69 -3.84 -4.76
N ARG A 160 2.03 -2.54 -4.82
CA ARG A 160 2.95 -1.99 -5.80
C ARG A 160 4.43 -2.24 -5.45
N THR A 161 4.82 -2.38 -4.18
CA THR A 161 6.20 -2.76 -3.81
C THR A 161 6.50 -4.23 -4.09
N SER A 162 5.49 -5.11 -3.96
CA SER A 162 5.64 -6.54 -4.26
C SER A 162 5.87 -6.85 -5.74
N LEU A 163 5.55 -5.92 -6.64
CA LEU A 163 5.65 -6.09 -8.10
C LEU A 163 6.92 -5.48 -8.72
N ARG A 164 7.84 -4.90 -7.93
CA ARG A 164 9.20 -4.65 -8.42
C ARG A 164 9.96 -5.97 -8.35
N PRO A 165 10.14 -6.73 -9.46
CA PRO A 165 11.16 -7.76 -9.45
C PRO A 165 12.45 -7.08 -9.07
N THR A 166 13.16 -7.68 -8.11
CA THR A 166 14.46 -7.26 -7.63
C THR A 166 15.45 -7.36 -8.79
N SER A 167 15.36 -6.44 -9.76
CA SER A 167 16.39 -6.13 -10.73
C SER A 167 17.51 -5.43 -9.96
N ARG A 168 18.16 -6.21 -9.08
CA ARG A 168 19.49 -5.91 -8.55
C ARG A 168 20.42 -5.99 -9.75
N SER A 169 20.58 -4.85 -10.41
CA SER A 169 21.70 -4.63 -11.30
C SER A 169 22.96 -4.94 -10.51
N SER A 170 23.69 -5.93 -10.99
CA SER A 170 25.14 -5.87 -11.18
C SER A 170 25.83 -4.83 -10.31
N ILE A 171 26.51 -5.33 -9.26
CA ILE A 171 27.67 -4.68 -8.68
C ILE A 171 28.65 -4.44 -9.83
N ARG A 172 28.58 -3.25 -10.45
CA ARG A 172 29.59 -2.76 -11.37
C ARG A 172 30.74 -2.32 -10.49
N MET A 173 31.59 -3.27 -10.09
CA MET A 173 32.91 -2.95 -9.56
C MET A 173 33.70 -2.29 -10.69
N THR A 174 33.67 -0.96 -10.71
CA THR A 174 34.67 -0.15 -11.40
C THR A 174 36.01 -0.34 -10.68
N HIS A 175 36.76 -1.35 -11.08
CA HIS A 175 38.21 -1.33 -10.90
C HIS A 175 38.81 -0.50 -12.04
N ALA A 176 39.56 0.54 -11.65
CA ALA A 176 40.43 1.30 -12.54
C ALA A 176 41.51 0.37 -13.16
N PRO A 177 42.08 0.71 -14.33
CA PRO A 177 42.82 -0.23 -15.17
C PRO A 177 44.26 -0.44 -14.68
N PRO A 178 44.84 -1.62 -14.91
CA PRO A 178 46.21 -1.75 -15.32
C PRO A 178 46.27 -2.25 -16.77
N SER A 179 46.85 -1.40 -17.62
CA SER A 179 47.62 -1.70 -18.84
C SER A 179 47.26 -2.92 -19.71
N GLU A 180 46.91 -2.60 -20.96
CA GLU A 180 47.40 -3.27 -22.19
C GLU A 180 47.50 -4.79 -22.19
N SER A 181 46.45 -5.48 -22.62
CA SER A 181 46.56 -6.48 -23.69
C SER A 181 45.17 -6.89 -24.20
N ALA A 182 45.01 -6.77 -25.51
CA ALA A 182 43.82 -7.09 -26.27
C ALA A 182 43.51 -8.59 -26.29
N MET A 183 42.25 -8.95 -26.00
CA MET A 183 41.56 -10.11 -26.59
C MET A 183 40.06 -9.78 -26.56
N GLY A 184 39.48 -9.58 -27.74
CA GLY A 184 38.06 -9.26 -27.92
C GLY A 184 37.20 -10.49 -27.68
N PHE A 185 36.29 -10.38 -26.71
CA PHE A 185 35.18 -11.31 -26.53
C PHE A 185 33.99 -10.80 -27.35
N GLY A 186 33.44 -11.64 -28.21
CA GLY A 186 32.17 -11.38 -28.88
C GLY A 186 31.03 -11.37 -27.87
N HIS A 187 30.03 -10.54 -28.12
CA HIS A 187 28.77 -10.57 -27.40
C HIS A 187 27.68 -11.06 -28.36
N LEU A 188 27.05 -12.20 -28.05
CA LEU A 188 25.88 -12.72 -28.76
C LEU A 188 24.60 -12.09 -28.21
N GLN A 189 23.69 -11.65 -29.08
CA GLN A 189 22.37 -11.19 -28.64
C GLN A 189 21.42 -12.37 -28.43
N CYS A 190 20.75 -12.41 -27.28
CA CYS A 190 19.75 -13.41 -26.98
C CYS A 190 18.57 -13.30 -27.98
N PRO A 191 18.20 -14.38 -28.69
CA PRO A 191 17.14 -14.35 -29.68
C PRO A 191 15.74 -14.15 -29.08
N LEU A 192 15.57 -14.38 -27.78
CA LEU A 192 14.28 -14.30 -27.09
C LEU A 192 14.01 -12.93 -26.47
N CYS A 193 15.02 -12.29 -25.88
CA CYS A 193 14.85 -10.99 -25.23
C CYS A 193 15.63 -9.85 -25.90
N GLY A 194 16.52 -10.14 -26.85
CA GLY A 194 17.32 -9.15 -27.59
C GLY A 194 18.50 -8.56 -26.80
N GLU A 195 18.75 -9.05 -25.59
CA GLU A 195 19.84 -8.56 -24.73
C GLU A 195 21.18 -9.21 -25.08
N GLU A 196 22.27 -8.46 -24.94
CA GLU A 196 23.63 -8.97 -25.16
C GLU A 196 24.04 -9.93 -24.03
N VAL A 197 24.49 -11.12 -24.42
CA VAL A 197 24.90 -12.21 -23.54
C VAL A 197 26.36 -12.56 -23.84
N PRO A 198 27.18 -12.86 -22.82
CA PRO A 198 28.53 -13.39 -23.05
C PRO A 198 28.49 -14.72 -23.81
N ASP A 199 29.36 -14.92 -24.79
CA ASP A 199 29.41 -16.14 -25.62
C ASP A 199 29.57 -17.43 -24.80
N ASP A 200 30.19 -17.33 -23.63
CA ASP A 200 30.50 -18.46 -22.75
C ASP A 200 29.27 -18.95 -21.94
N SER A 201 28.12 -18.31 -22.11
CA SER A 201 26.92 -18.53 -21.30
C SER A 201 25.92 -19.45 -22.01
N PRO A 202 25.75 -20.71 -21.58
CA PRO A 202 24.80 -21.63 -22.22
C PRO A 202 23.34 -21.27 -21.93
N ILE A 203 23.07 -20.31 -21.03
CA ILE A 203 21.73 -19.90 -20.62
C ILE A 203 21.70 -18.37 -20.46
N CYS A 204 20.81 -17.71 -21.17
CA CYS A 204 20.57 -16.28 -21.06
C CYS A 204 20.21 -15.91 -19.61
N PRO A 205 20.99 -15.04 -18.94
CA PRO A 205 20.75 -14.69 -17.55
C PRO A 205 19.51 -13.81 -17.35
N TYR A 206 18.97 -13.23 -18.43
CA TYR A 206 17.83 -12.31 -18.37
C TYR A 206 16.48 -13.03 -18.52
N CYS A 207 16.40 -14.02 -19.40
CA CYS A 207 15.15 -14.74 -19.68
C CYS A 207 15.22 -16.25 -19.43
N ASN A 208 16.36 -16.77 -18.96
CA ASN A 208 16.64 -18.19 -18.74
C ASN A 208 16.49 -19.07 -20.00
N ALA A 209 16.57 -18.47 -21.18
CA ALA A 209 16.61 -19.22 -22.42
C ALA A 209 17.94 -19.97 -22.56
N VAL A 210 17.90 -21.25 -22.90
CA VAL A 210 19.12 -22.02 -23.24
C VAL A 210 19.62 -21.56 -24.61
N LEU A 211 20.89 -21.16 -24.69
CA LEU A 211 21.55 -20.56 -25.86
C LEU A 211 22.49 -21.53 -26.59
N SER A 212 22.45 -22.82 -26.28
CA SER A 212 23.37 -23.81 -26.85
C SER A 212 23.19 -24.02 -28.35
N ASP A 213 24.26 -23.77 -29.13
CA ASP A 213 24.37 -24.14 -30.56
C ASP A 213 24.91 -25.57 -30.76
N ASP A 214 25.14 -26.34 -29.70
CA ASP A 214 25.76 -27.69 -29.74
C ASP A 214 24.84 -28.82 -30.26
N ALA A 215 23.78 -28.51 -31.02
CA ALA A 215 22.89 -29.51 -31.61
C ALA A 215 23.43 -30.12 -32.93
N ALA A 216 24.68 -29.87 -33.33
CA ALA A 216 25.21 -30.27 -34.63
C ALA A 216 26.37 -31.29 -34.62
N SER A 217 26.83 -31.79 -33.46
CA SER A 217 27.93 -32.78 -33.44
C SER A 217 27.88 -33.73 -32.25
N ALA A 218 26.79 -34.50 -32.15
CA ALA A 218 26.71 -35.69 -31.32
C ALA A 218 26.09 -36.86 -32.12
N GLU A 219 26.67 -37.15 -33.29
CA GLU A 219 26.69 -38.51 -33.82
C GLU A 219 27.98 -39.16 -33.30
N ASP A 220 27.94 -39.89 -32.19
CA ASP A 220 28.90 -40.98 -31.96
C ASP A 220 28.41 -41.96 -30.88
N GLY A 221 28.30 -43.22 -31.30
CA GLY A 221 28.50 -44.42 -30.50
C GLY A 221 27.67 -44.63 -29.23
N LEU A 222 26.48 -45.22 -29.37
CA LEU A 222 25.95 -46.13 -28.35
C LEU A 222 25.95 -47.54 -28.93
N ASP A 223 26.91 -48.30 -28.45
CA ASP A 223 27.16 -49.72 -28.60
C ASP A 223 25.99 -50.58 -28.08
N GLU A 224 25.53 -51.49 -28.93
CA GLU A 224 24.33 -52.31 -28.77
C GLU A 224 24.46 -53.41 -27.70
N GLU A 225 25.62 -53.53 -27.05
CA GLU A 225 25.96 -54.62 -26.12
C GLU A 225 25.39 -54.42 -24.70
N ASP A 226 24.99 -53.20 -24.31
CA ASP A 226 24.48 -52.92 -22.95
C ASP A 226 22.97 -53.16 -22.77
N ILE A 227 22.22 -53.40 -23.85
CA ILE A 227 20.75 -53.60 -23.77
C ILE A 227 20.40 -55.06 -23.39
N GLU A 228 21.27 -56.03 -23.64
CA GLU A 228 20.95 -57.46 -23.42
C GLU A 228 21.22 -57.93 -21.97
N ARG A 229 21.88 -57.12 -21.13
CA ARG A 229 22.17 -57.47 -19.73
C ARG A 229 21.03 -57.21 -18.75
N VAL A 230 19.95 -56.57 -19.20
CA VAL A 230 18.82 -56.15 -18.37
C VAL A 230 17.55 -56.98 -18.64
N ARG A 231 17.63 -58.02 -19.50
CA ARG A 231 16.51 -58.92 -19.78
C ARG A 231 16.74 -60.31 -19.21
#